data_AF-A0A537PKD3-F1
#
_entry.id   AF-A0A537PKD3-F1
#
_cell.length_a   1.000
_cell.length_b   1.000
_cell.length_c   1.000
_cell.angle_alpha   90.00
_cell.angle_beta   90.00
_cell.angle_gamma   90.00
#
_symmetry.space_group_name_H-M   'P 1'
#
loop_
_entity.id
_entity.type
_entity.pdbx_description
1 polymer ?
#
loop_
_entity_poly.entity_id
_entity_poly.type
_entity_poly.pdbx_seq_one_letter_code
_entity_poly.pdbx_strand_id
1 'polypeptide(L)'
;MRRATKIQAVGSFDASGAVDRVVLDADERHRRRIVLTGEHGTKFLLDLDRAVALKDGDGLVLEDGSIVAVAGRPEPLVEIEAQSPLELVRLAWHL
;
A
#
# COMPACT_ATOMS: atom_id res chain seq x y z
N MET A 1 -18.15 7.35 -10.18
CA MET A 1 -17.12 7.17 -9.14
C MET A 1 -15.80 6.95 -9.85
N ARG A 2 -14.72 7.65 -9.48
CA ARG A 2 -13.41 7.57 -10.15
C ARG A 2 -12.79 6.19 -9.97
N ARG A 3 -12.03 5.70 -10.95
CA ARG A 3 -11.31 4.42 -10.85
C ARG A 3 -9.80 4.64 -10.76
N ALA A 4 -9.13 3.79 -9.98
CA ALA A 4 -7.68 3.62 -9.99
C ALA A 4 -7.34 2.31 -10.70
N THR A 5 -6.70 2.39 -11.87
CA THR A 5 -6.36 1.21 -12.69
C THR A 5 -4.86 0.97 -12.80
N LYS A 6 -4.04 1.92 -12.34
CA LYS A 6 -2.58 1.87 -12.43
C LYS A 6 -1.95 2.21 -11.09
N ILE A 7 -0.84 1.52 -10.81
CA ILE A 7 0.02 1.78 -9.65
C ILE A 7 1.30 2.44 -10.13
N GLN A 8 1.74 3.48 -9.42
CA GLN A 8 3.10 3.99 -9.46
C GLN A 8 3.83 3.48 -8.22
N ALA A 9 4.98 2.85 -8.42
CA ALA A 9 5.78 2.33 -7.31
C ALA A 9 6.26 3.48 -6.41
N VAL A 10 6.43 3.21 -5.12
CA VAL A 10 7.10 4.12 -4.19
C VAL A 10 8.39 4.69 -4.81
N GLY A 11 8.54 6.01 -4.77
CA GLY A 11 9.67 6.74 -5.35
C GLY A 11 9.60 7.02 -6.87
N SER A 12 8.57 6.52 -7.58
CA SER A 12 8.38 6.80 -9.02
C SER A 12 7.46 8.00 -9.32
N PHE A 13 6.99 8.69 -8.28
CA PHE A 13 6.13 9.87 -8.36
C PHE A 13 6.41 10.82 -7.20
N ASP A 14 5.99 12.07 -7.34
CA ASP A 14 6.05 13.05 -6.25
C ASP A 14 4.88 12.83 -5.28
N ALA A 15 5.19 12.22 -4.13
CA ALA A 15 4.19 11.93 -3.09
C ALA A 15 3.59 13.20 -2.47
N SER A 16 4.29 14.34 -2.52
CA SER A 16 3.76 15.61 -2.00
C SER A 16 2.62 16.19 -2.84
N GLY A 17 2.54 15.78 -4.12
CA GLY A 17 1.45 16.12 -5.04
C GLY A 17 0.26 15.17 -4.99
N ALA A 18 0.25 14.16 -4.11
CA ALA A 18 -0.90 13.27 -3.95
C ALA A 18 -2.11 14.05 -3.41
N VAL A 19 -3.29 13.79 -3.97
CA VAL A 19 -4.52 14.52 -3.61
C VAL A 19 -5.17 13.97 -2.34
N ASP A 20 -4.84 12.74 -1.95
CA ASP A 20 -5.32 12.08 -0.74
C ASP A 20 -4.39 10.89 -0.41
N ARG A 21 -4.64 10.25 0.73
CA ARG A 21 -3.96 9.03 1.17
C ARG A 21 -4.98 8.00 1.63
N VAL A 22 -4.82 6.75 1.22
CA VAL A 22 -5.59 5.61 1.73
C VAL A 22 -4.74 4.83 2.72
N VAL A 23 -5.24 4.65 3.94
CA VAL A 23 -4.58 3.90 5.00
C VAL A 23 -5.18 2.51 5.07
N LEU A 24 -4.35 1.48 4.89
CA LEU A 24 -4.75 0.09 4.76
C LEU A 24 -3.87 -0.80 5.63
N ASP A 25 -4.43 -1.83 6.24
CA ASP A 25 -3.62 -2.88 6.88
C ASP A 25 -2.95 -3.81 5.85
N ALA A 26 -2.10 -4.72 6.34
CA ALA A 26 -1.41 -5.69 5.50
C ALA A 26 -2.36 -6.53 4.62
N ASP A 27 -3.49 -7.00 5.18
CA ASP A 27 -4.44 -7.85 4.47
C ASP A 27 -5.21 -7.07 3.40
N GLU A 28 -5.61 -5.83 3.70
CA GLU A 28 -6.27 -4.89 2.80
C GLU A 28 -5.37 -4.44 1.64
N ARG A 29 -4.05 -4.51 1.81
CA ARG A 29 -3.07 -4.18 0.76
C ARG A 29 -2.90 -5.28 -0.30
N HIS A 30 -3.55 -6.43 -0.19
CA HIS A 30 -3.59 -7.43 -1.27
C HIS A 30 -4.97 -7.49 -1.92
N ARG A 31 -5.21 -6.65 -2.93
CA ARG A 31 -6.54 -6.53 -3.56
C ARG A 31 -6.43 -6.32 -5.07
N ARG A 32 -7.49 -6.76 -5.76
CA ARG A 32 -7.71 -6.48 -7.19
C ARG A 32 -8.73 -5.36 -7.38
N ARG A 33 -9.89 -5.51 -6.75
CA ARG A 33 -11.06 -4.66 -6.99
C ARG A 33 -11.82 -4.40 -5.70
N ILE A 34 -11.88 -3.15 -5.26
CA ILE A 34 -12.56 -2.73 -4.03
C ILE A 34 -12.79 -1.22 -4.04
N VAL A 35 -13.85 -0.75 -3.39
CA VAL A 35 -14.04 0.70 -3.16
C VAL A 35 -13.23 1.09 -1.94
N LEU A 36 -12.35 2.08 -2.11
CA LEU A 36 -11.53 2.66 -1.07
C LEU A 36 -11.99 4.09 -0.78
N THR A 37 -11.74 4.54 0.45
CA THR A 37 -11.97 5.91 0.88
C THR A 37 -10.69 6.43 1.50
N GLY A 38 -10.14 7.51 0.96
CA GLY A 38 -8.98 8.19 1.53
C GLY A 38 -9.29 8.91 2.84
N GLU A 39 -8.26 9.31 3.57
CA GLU A 39 -8.36 10.02 4.84
C GLU A 39 -9.08 11.38 4.69
N HIS A 40 -9.00 12.02 3.52
CA HIS A 40 -9.73 13.25 3.21
C HIS A 40 -11.08 13.02 2.52
N GLY A 41 -11.56 11.77 2.50
CA GLY A 41 -12.88 11.40 1.97
C GLY A 41 -12.91 11.11 0.47
N THR A 42 -11.76 11.07 -0.22
CA THR A 42 -11.71 10.71 -1.64
C THR A 42 -12.15 9.27 -1.81
N LYS A 43 -13.34 9.07 -2.39
CA LYS A 43 -13.91 7.73 -2.64
C LYS A 43 -13.68 7.31 -4.09
N PHE A 44 -13.04 6.17 -4.29
CA PHE A 44 -12.70 5.66 -5.62
C PHE A 44 -12.73 4.12 -5.64
N LEU A 45 -12.85 3.57 -6.85
CA LEU A 45 -12.78 2.13 -7.07
C LEU A 45 -11.35 1.77 -7.47
N LEU A 46 -10.66 0.97 -6.66
CA LEU A 46 -9.49 0.23 -7.12
C LEU A 46 -9.98 -0.82 -8.13
N ASP A 47 -9.39 -0.87 -9.31
CA ASP A 47 -9.80 -1.81 -10.36
C ASP A 47 -8.60 -2.25 -11.21
N LEU A 48 -7.80 -3.14 -10.63
CA LEU A 48 -6.60 -3.69 -11.26
C LEU A 48 -6.95 -4.94 -12.09
N ASP A 49 -6.11 -5.24 -13.07
CA ASP A 49 -6.27 -6.44 -13.90
C ASP A 49 -6.15 -7.75 -13.10
N ARG A 50 -5.35 -7.72 -12.03
CA ARG A 50 -5.13 -8.84 -11.09
C ARG A 50 -4.93 -8.33 -9.67
N ALA A 51 -5.00 -9.22 -8.68
CA ALA A 51 -4.65 -8.87 -7.31
C ALA A 51 -3.16 -8.53 -7.23
N VAL A 52 -2.83 -7.41 -6.57
CA VAL A 52 -1.46 -6.93 -6.37
C VAL A 52 -1.28 -6.60 -4.90
N ALA A 53 -0.07 -6.83 -4.38
CA ALA A 53 0.34 -6.33 -3.07
C ALA A 53 0.75 -4.85 -3.20
N LEU A 54 -0.07 -3.96 -2.63
CA LEU A 54 0.19 -2.53 -2.53
C LEU A 54 1.25 -2.29 -1.44
N LYS A 55 2.34 -1.63 -1.80
CA LYS A 55 3.38 -1.26 -0.83
C LYS A 55 3.02 0.04 -0.15
N ASP A 56 3.56 0.20 1.05
CA ASP A 56 3.57 1.52 1.69
C ASP A 56 4.32 2.50 0.79
N GLY A 57 3.72 3.66 0.54
CA GLY A 57 4.25 4.69 -0.35
C GLY A 57 3.94 4.50 -1.85
N ASP A 58 3.23 3.45 -2.27
CA ASP A 58 2.76 3.34 -3.65
C ASP A 58 1.71 4.43 -3.97
N GLY A 59 1.59 4.79 -5.25
CA GLY A 59 0.60 5.75 -5.75
C GLY A 59 -0.47 5.06 -6.59
N LEU A 60 -1.74 5.27 -6.26
CA LEU A 60 -2.89 4.81 -7.03
C LEU A 60 -3.32 5.93 -8.00
N VAL A 61 -3.09 5.71 -9.30
CA VAL A 61 -3.38 6.71 -10.33
C VAL A 61 -4.85 6.62 -10.72
N LEU A 62 -5.57 7.72 -10.51
CA LEU A 62 -6.97 7.86 -10.87
C LEU A 62 -7.13 8.20 -12.36
N GLU A 63 -8.34 7.99 -12.90
CA GLU A 63 -8.65 8.25 -14.32
C GLU A 63 -8.37 9.69 -14.79
N ASP A 64 -8.39 10.67 -13.88
CA ASP A 64 -8.05 12.07 -14.17
C ASP A 64 -6.55 12.40 -14.00
N GLY A 65 -5.73 11.38 -13.74
CA GLY A 65 -4.27 11.49 -13.61
C GLY A 65 -3.79 11.90 -12.21
N SER A 66 -4.69 12.29 -11.30
CA SER A 66 -4.29 12.53 -9.92
C SER A 66 -3.98 11.23 -9.18
N ILE A 67 -3.28 11.34 -8.05
CA ILE A 67 -2.72 10.20 -7.32
C ILE A 67 -3.25 10.19 -5.89
N VAL A 68 -3.70 9.02 -5.44
CA VAL A 68 -3.93 8.73 -4.02
C VAL A 68 -2.78 7.87 -3.50
N ALA A 69 -2.06 8.35 -2.50
CA ALA A 69 -0.96 7.59 -1.91
C ALA A 69 -1.49 6.43 -1.05
N VAL A 70 -0.77 5.31 -1.01
CA VAL A 70 -1.02 4.18 -0.11
C VAL A 70 -0.17 4.37 1.13
N ALA A 71 -0.79 4.20 2.30
CA ALA A 71 -0.08 4.09 3.56
C ALA A 71 -0.46 2.81 4.31
N GLY A 72 0.53 2.16 4.90
CA GLY A 72 0.33 1.11 5.88
C GLY A 72 -0.29 1.67 7.15
N ARG A 73 -1.36 1.06 7.62
CA ARG A 73 -1.89 1.35 8.95
C ARG A 73 -0.85 0.97 10.00
N PRO A 74 -0.63 1.78 11.05
CA PRO A 74 0.13 1.33 12.21
C PRO A 74 -0.56 0.12 12.84
N GLU A 75 0.17 -0.99 12.99
CA GLU A 75 -0.35 -2.26 13.51
C GLU A 75 0.52 -2.72 14.69
N PRO A 76 -0.05 -3.44 15.68
CA PRO A 76 0.75 -4.08 16.71
C PRO A 76 1.66 -5.16 16.09
N LEU A 77 2.96 -4.97 16.19
CA LEU A 77 3.97 -5.88 15.64
C LEU A 77 4.90 -6.39 16.75
N VAL A 78 5.56 -7.51 16.47
CA VAL A 78 6.70 -8.00 17.25
C VAL A 78 7.97 -7.73 16.47
N GLU A 79 8.89 -6.99 17.08
CA GLU A 79 10.24 -6.83 16.56
C GLU A 79 11.13 -7.96 17.09
N ILE A 80 11.78 -8.67 16.17
CA ILE A 80 12.63 -9.82 16.50
C ILE A 80 14.04 -9.53 15.96
N GLU A 81 15.01 -9.54 16.86
CA GLU A 81 16.43 -9.34 16.55
C GLU A 81 17.25 -10.57 16.91
N ALA A 82 18.43 -10.70 16.30
CA ALA A 82 19.40 -11.76 16.61
C ALA A 82 20.82 -11.19 16.66
N GLN A 83 21.72 -11.86 17.39
CA GLN A 83 23.09 -11.36 17.59
C GLN A 83 23.96 -11.54 16.34
N SER A 84 23.53 -12.37 15.38
CA SER A 84 24.21 -12.55 14.09
C SER A 84 23.24 -12.80 12.93
N PRO A 85 23.66 -12.53 11.68
CA PRO A 85 22.85 -12.86 10.50
C PRO A 85 22.48 -14.34 10.40
N LEU A 86 23.37 -15.25 10.85
CA LEU A 86 23.09 -16.69 10.83
C LEU A 86 21.96 -17.07 11.80
N GLU A 87 21.95 -16.48 13.00
CA GLU A 87 20.87 -16.68 13.95
C GLU A 87 19.56 -16.07 13.46
N LEU A 88 19.59 -14.91 12.82
CA LEU A 88 18.40 -14.29 12.24
C LEU A 88 17.78 -15.19 11.16
N VAL A 89 18.60 -15.80 10.29
CA VAL A 89 18.12 -16.76 9.29
C VAL A 89 17.49 -17.98 9.94
N ARG A 90 18.06 -18.49 11.06
CA ARG A 90 17.45 -19.59 11.80
C ARG A 90 16.11 -19.21 12.40
N LEU A 91 15.99 -18.03 13.03
CA LEU A 91 14.72 -17.53 13.54
C LEU A 91 13.69 -17.38 12.42
N ALA A 92 14.07 -16.81 11.28
CA ALA A 92 13.21 -16.66 10.11
C ALA A 92 12.72 -17.99 9.53
N TRP A 93 13.48 -19.10 9.66
CA TRP A 93 13.02 -20.43 9.28
C TRP A 93 11.90 -20.94 10.21
N HIS A 94 11.97 -20.60 11.50
CA HIS A 94 11.05 -21.13 12.53
C HIS A 94 9.70 -20.38 12.59
N LEU A 95 9.61 -19.21 11.94
CA LEU A 95 8.41 -18.39 11.81
C LEU A 95 7.66 -18.73 10.51
#